data_AF-A0A109MYS5-F1
#
_entry.id   AF-A0A109MYS5-F1
#
_cell.length_a   1.000
_cell.length_b   1.000
_cell.length_c   1.000
_cell.angle_alpha   90.00
_cell.angle_beta   90.00
_cell.angle_gamma   90.00
#
_symmetry.space_group_name_H-M   'P 1'
#
loop_
_entity.id
_entity.type
_entity.pdbx_description
1 polymer ?
#
loop_
_entity_poly.entity_id
_entity_poly.type
_entity_poly.pdbx_seq_one_letter_code
_entity_poly.pdbx_strand_id
1 'polypeptide(L)'
;MRAISPFGKKIKEIRMENGMTINTVSKKSGVSQSYISQIENGSRDTPQPDMIKKIANGLGVDYFILMRAAGYMATSNEFPTTNEEEFTNICFNVKTVYKKTDENGSEKYVRYTEEELKSNFFNLHHLITQDTNDIFYKDRVLTRIEIEKVKTMLELLLDD
;
A
#
# COMPACT_ATOMS: atom_id res chain seq x y z
N MET A 1 -1.47 -19.23 33.65
CA MET A 1 -0.65 -18.19 32.97
C MET A 1 -1.48 -17.62 31.84
N ARG A 2 -1.63 -16.29 31.78
CA ARG A 2 -2.24 -15.62 30.63
C ARG A 2 -1.27 -15.70 29.45
N ALA A 3 -1.78 -15.81 28.23
CA ALA A 3 -0.93 -15.76 27.04
C ALA A 3 -0.21 -14.40 26.98
N ILE A 4 1.10 -14.42 26.72
CA ILE A 4 1.90 -13.19 26.59
C ILE A 4 1.39 -12.42 25.38
N SER A 5 1.05 -11.14 25.55
CA SER A 5 0.60 -10.29 24.45
C SER A 5 1.74 -10.07 23.44
N PRO A 6 1.42 -9.88 22.14
CA PRO A 6 2.43 -9.54 21.12
C PRO A 6 3.30 -8.34 21.52
N PHE A 7 2.69 -7.35 22.20
CA PHE A 7 3.37 -6.21 22.78
C PHE A 7 4.41 -6.59 23.84
N GLY A 8 4.01 -7.38 24.85
CA GLY A 8 4.92 -7.81 25.92
C GLY A 8 6.08 -8.64 25.40
N LYS A 9 5.81 -9.52 24.42
CA LYS A 9 6.84 -10.29 23.72
C LYS A 9 7.83 -9.37 23.00
N LYS A 10 7.34 -8.39 22.24
CA LYS A 10 8.20 -7.48 21.46
C LYS A 10 9.09 -6.60 22.34
N ILE A 11 8.59 -6.12 23.48
CA ILE A 11 9.41 -5.39 24.45
C ILE A 11 10.57 -6.26 24.95
N LYS A 12 10.28 -7.50 25.33
CA LYS A 12 11.29 -8.45 25.84
C LYS A 12 12.36 -8.75 24.80
N GLU A 13 11.96 -8.97 23.55
CA GLU A 13 12.86 -9.20 22.41
C GLU A 13 13.84 -8.04 22.24
N ILE A 14 13.33 -6.81 22.03
CA ILE A 14 14.16 -5.61 21.82
C ILE A 14 15.09 -5.37 23.00
N ARG A 15 14.58 -5.55 24.23
CA ARG A 15 15.37 -5.37 25.45
C ARG A 15 16.56 -6.33 25.48
N MET A 16 16.34 -7.59 25.12
CA MET A 16 17.37 -8.63 25.10
C MET A 16 18.36 -8.42 23.95
N GLU A 17 17.89 -8.05 22.75
CA GLU A 17 18.72 -7.71 21.59
C GLU A 17 19.68 -6.54 21.91
N ASN A 18 19.20 -5.55 22.67
CA ASN A 18 20.00 -4.40 23.10
C ASN A 18 20.81 -4.65 24.39
N GLY A 19 20.85 -5.89 24.91
CA GLY A 19 21.59 -6.23 26.13
C GLY A 19 21.13 -5.48 27.40
N MET A 20 19.89 -5.00 27.43
CA MET A 20 19.38 -4.17 28.51
C MET A 20 18.71 -5.00 29.62
N THR A 21 18.88 -4.58 30.88
CA THR A 21 18.09 -5.11 31.99
C THR A 21 16.77 -4.36 32.12
N ILE A 22 15.77 -4.95 32.81
CA ILE A 22 14.52 -4.25 33.13
C ILE A 22 14.80 -2.95 33.91
N ASN A 23 15.81 -2.95 34.80
CA ASN A 23 16.25 -1.76 35.52
C ASN A 23 16.78 -0.67 34.57
N THR A 24 17.55 -1.07 33.54
CA THR A 24 18.07 -0.14 32.53
C THR A 24 16.92 0.53 31.77
N VAL A 25 15.96 -0.24 31.28
CA VAL A 25 14.79 0.30 30.56
C VAL A 25 13.95 1.17 31.49
N SER A 26 13.76 0.77 32.75
CA SER A 26 13.03 1.54 33.76
C SER A 26 13.61 2.93 33.98
N LYS A 27 14.94 3.02 34.17
CA LYS A 27 15.64 4.30 34.36
C LYS A 27 15.54 5.20 33.12
N LYS A 28 15.66 4.63 31.92
CA LYS A 28 15.63 5.40 30.66
C LYS A 28 14.21 5.85 30.28
N SER A 29 13.20 5.03 30.53
CA SER A 29 11.79 5.32 30.20
C SER A 29 11.06 6.15 31.25
N GLY A 30 11.54 6.14 32.50
CA GLY A 30 10.78 6.66 33.65
C GLY A 30 9.59 5.77 34.05
N VAL A 31 9.52 4.54 33.54
CA VAL A 31 8.48 3.55 33.88
C VAL A 31 9.01 2.60 34.93
N SER A 32 8.21 2.22 35.92
CA SER A 32 8.69 1.36 37.02
C SER A 32 9.10 -0.04 36.54
N GLN A 33 10.11 -0.63 37.18
CA GLN A 33 10.59 -1.99 36.87
C GLN A 33 9.47 -3.04 36.97
N SER A 34 8.63 -2.93 38.01
CA SER A 34 7.51 -3.84 38.23
C SER A 34 6.53 -3.80 37.05
N TYR A 35 6.23 -2.61 36.53
CA TYR A 35 5.32 -2.44 35.39
C TYR A 35 5.88 -3.08 34.11
N ILE A 36 7.16 -2.85 33.81
CA ILE A 36 7.82 -3.46 32.64
C ILE A 36 7.83 -4.99 32.77
N SER A 37 8.16 -5.51 33.96
CA SER A 37 8.14 -6.97 34.21
C SER A 37 6.74 -7.57 34.04
N GLN A 38 5.71 -6.91 34.56
CA GLN A 38 4.33 -7.37 34.42
C GLN A 38 3.88 -7.43 32.96
N ILE A 39 4.31 -6.46 32.13
CA ILE A 39 4.05 -6.46 30.69
C ILE A 39 4.77 -7.62 29.99
N GLU A 40 6.08 -7.77 30.21
CA GLU A 40 6.87 -8.83 29.56
C GLU A 40 6.39 -10.25 29.93
N ASN A 41 5.80 -10.41 31.11
CA ASN A 41 5.27 -11.68 31.60
C ASN A 41 3.78 -11.87 31.29
N GLY A 42 3.14 -10.99 30.51
CA GLY A 42 1.72 -11.08 30.15
C GLY A 42 0.75 -10.94 31.33
N SER A 43 1.23 -10.42 32.48
CA SER A 43 0.41 -10.17 33.67
C SER A 43 -0.29 -8.82 33.62
N ARG A 44 0.06 -7.97 32.65
CA ARG A 44 -0.56 -6.67 32.42
C ARG A 44 -0.89 -6.50 30.94
N ASP A 45 -2.05 -5.90 30.69
CA ASP A 45 -2.52 -5.62 29.33
C ASP A 45 -1.72 -4.50 28.67
N THR A 46 -1.89 -4.38 27.35
CA THR A 46 -1.26 -3.34 26.54
C THR A 46 -1.62 -1.94 27.08
N PRO A 47 -0.62 -1.07 27.32
CA PRO A 47 -0.84 0.23 27.95
C PRO A 47 -1.19 1.31 26.92
N GLN A 48 -1.66 2.47 27.41
CA GLN A 48 -2.05 3.59 26.55
C GLN A 48 -0.84 4.18 25.76
N PRO A 49 -1.10 4.85 24.61
CA PRO A 49 -0.08 5.42 23.73
C PRO A 49 1.04 6.21 24.42
N ASP A 50 0.72 7.08 25.38
CA ASP A 50 1.73 7.86 26.11
C ASP A 50 2.71 7.00 26.90
N MET A 51 2.23 5.89 27.47
CA MET A 51 3.07 4.93 28.18
C MET A 51 3.95 4.14 27.20
N ILE A 52 3.40 3.77 26.04
CA ILE A 52 4.16 3.12 24.96
C ILE A 52 5.31 4.02 24.51
N LYS A 53 5.06 5.32 24.35
CA LYS A 53 6.10 6.30 23.98
C LYS A 53 7.24 6.36 24.99
N LYS A 54 6.93 6.36 26.28
CA LYS A 54 7.95 6.30 27.34
C LYS A 54 8.78 5.04 27.25
N ILE A 55 8.15 3.89 27.06
CA ILE A 55 8.84 2.60 26.94
C ILE A 55 9.72 2.56 25.68
N ALA A 56 9.22 3.05 24.53
CA ALA A 56 9.98 3.15 23.29
C ALA A 56 11.24 4.00 23.46
N ASN A 57 11.13 5.17 24.10
CA ASN A 57 12.26 6.02 24.44
C ASN A 57 13.27 5.29 25.34
N GLY A 58 12.79 4.51 26.32
CA GLY A 58 13.65 3.73 27.21
C GLY A 58 14.39 2.59 26.53
N LEU A 59 13.78 1.99 25.51
CA LEU A 59 14.36 0.93 24.70
C LEU A 59 15.25 1.46 23.56
N GLY A 60 15.14 2.75 23.22
CA GLY A 60 15.87 3.37 22.13
C GLY A 60 15.35 2.95 20.74
N VAL A 61 14.05 2.71 20.62
CA VAL A 61 13.40 2.30 19.36
C VAL A 61 12.35 3.30 18.93
N ASP A 62 12.01 3.27 17.65
CA ASP A 62 10.92 4.07 17.12
C ASP A 62 9.58 3.72 17.80
N TYR A 63 8.84 4.76 18.19
CA TYR A 63 7.55 4.65 18.88
C TYR A 63 6.52 3.80 18.12
N PHE A 64 6.50 3.89 16.79
CA PHE A 64 5.53 3.19 15.95
C PHE A 64 5.76 1.68 15.92
N ILE A 65 6.99 1.21 16.16
CA ILE A 65 7.29 -0.23 16.29
C ILE A 65 6.48 -0.83 17.44
N LEU A 66 6.44 -0.16 18.59
CA LEU A 66 5.70 -0.62 19.75
C LEU A 66 4.20 -0.38 19.62
N MET A 67 3.77 0.71 18.97
CA MET A 67 2.34 0.96 18.69
C MET A 67 1.72 -0.12 17.80
N ARG A 68 2.49 -0.64 16.84
CA ARG A 68 2.08 -1.78 16.02
C ARG A 68 1.97 -3.05 16.84
N ALA A 69 2.98 -3.37 17.66
CA ALA A 69 2.94 -4.54 18.53
C ALA A 69 1.81 -4.48 19.58
N ALA A 70 1.39 -3.26 19.93
CA ALA A 70 0.29 -2.96 20.82
C ALA A 70 -1.10 -3.06 20.15
N GLY A 71 -1.17 -3.17 18.81
CA GLY A 71 -2.43 -3.21 18.07
C GLY A 71 -3.15 -1.86 17.94
N TYR A 72 -2.48 -0.74 18.26
CA TYR A 72 -3.03 0.61 18.10
C TYR A 72 -2.93 1.15 16.68
N MET A 73 -2.15 0.50 15.83
CA MET A 73 -2.10 0.80 14.41
C MET A 73 -2.74 -0.36 13.69
N ALA A 74 -3.77 -0.07 12.88
CA ALA A 74 -4.21 -1.01 11.87
C ALA A 74 -2.96 -1.45 11.10
N THR A 75 -2.76 -2.75 10.98
CA THR A 75 -1.86 -3.29 9.96
C THR A 75 -2.55 -3.02 8.62
N SER A 76 -2.55 -1.78 8.16
CA SER A 76 -2.41 -1.57 6.72
C SER A 76 -1.14 -2.33 6.38
N ASN A 77 -1.31 -3.47 5.71
CA ASN A 77 -0.24 -4.36 5.34
C ASN A 77 0.99 -3.61 4.79
N GLU A 78 2.14 -4.27 4.92
CA GLU A 78 3.36 -4.00 4.15
C GLU A 78 4.15 -2.74 4.56
N PHE A 79 5.14 -2.94 5.45
CA PHE A 79 6.46 -2.46 5.03
C PHE A 79 6.87 -3.38 3.89
N PRO A 80 7.35 -2.88 2.73
CA PRO A 80 7.84 -3.73 1.68
C PRO A 80 9.07 -4.47 2.20
N THR A 81 8.87 -5.70 2.68
CA THR A 81 9.90 -6.71 2.60
C THR A 81 10.07 -6.95 1.12
N THR A 82 11.18 -6.45 0.58
CA THR A 82 11.63 -6.61 -0.81
C THR A 82 11.42 -8.04 -1.31
N ASN A 83 10.24 -8.30 -1.85
CA ASN A 83 10.03 -9.20 -2.95
C ASN A 83 9.82 -8.24 -4.13
N GLU A 84 10.66 -8.33 -5.16
CA GLU A 84 10.60 -7.45 -6.34
C GLU A 84 9.32 -7.64 -7.17
N GLU A 85 8.40 -8.52 -6.73
CA GLU A 85 7.22 -8.98 -7.45
C GLU A 85 5.96 -8.98 -6.56
N GLU A 86 5.66 -7.85 -5.92
CA GLU A 86 4.39 -7.67 -5.21
C GLU A 86 3.34 -7.08 -6.16
N PHE A 87 2.27 -7.83 -6.42
CA PHE A 87 1.18 -7.42 -7.32
C PHE A 87 -0.09 -7.15 -6.53
N THR A 88 -0.74 -6.00 -6.81
CA THR A 88 -2.08 -5.68 -6.31
C THR A 88 -3.09 -5.69 -7.45
N ASN A 89 -4.26 -6.27 -7.20
CA ASN A 89 -5.37 -6.22 -8.15
C ASN A 89 -6.05 -4.86 -8.10
N ILE A 90 -6.09 -4.17 -9.25
CA ILE A 90 -6.86 -2.94 -9.45
C ILE A 90 -8.02 -3.27 -10.39
N CYS A 91 -9.25 -2.96 -9.98
CA CYS A 91 -10.45 -3.20 -10.77
C CYS A 91 -11.00 -1.86 -11.32
N PHE A 92 -11.33 -1.84 -12.60
CA PHE A 92 -11.99 -0.72 -13.27
C PHE A 92 -13.04 -1.25 -14.24
N ASN A 93 -14.06 -0.43 -14.52
CA ASN A 93 -15.08 -0.76 -15.50
C ASN A 93 -14.62 -0.33 -16.89
N VAL A 94 -14.75 -1.24 -17.85
CA VAL A 94 -14.39 -0.97 -19.25
C VAL A 94 -15.58 -1.16 -20.17
N LYS A 95 -15.54 -0.48 -21.32
CA LYS A 95 -16.47 -0.72 -22.40
C LYS A 95 -16.17 -2.08 -23.02
N THR A 96 -17.12 -3.01 -22.91
CA THR A 96 -16.95 -4.39 -23.42
C THR A 96 -17.41 -4.58 -24.85
N VAL A 97 -17.91 -3.52 -25.50
CA VAL A 97 -18.42 -3.58 -26.88
C VAL A 97 -17.87 -2.46 -27.74
N TYR A 98 -17.62 -2.76 -28.99
CA TYR A 98 -17.24 -1.78 -30.01
C TYR A 98 -18.14 -1.89 -31.23
N LYS A 99 -18.14 -0.83 -32.00
CA LYS A 99 -18.94 -0.71 -33.20
C LYS A 99 -18.11 -1.20 -34.37
N LYS A 100 -18.63 -2.17 -35.11
CA LYS A 100 -18.05 -2.68 -36.36
C LYS A 100 -19.04 -2.46 -37.48
N THR A 101 -18.56 -1.85 -38.55
CA THR A 101 -19.32 -1.65 -39.78
C THR A 101 -19.02 -2.82 -40.71
N ASP A 102 -20.06 -3.48 -41.24
CA ASP A 102 -19.88 -4.51 -42.26
C ASP A 102 -19.69 -3.92 -43.66
N GLU A 103 -19.40 -4.77 -44.63
CA GLU A 103 -19.14 -4.40 -46.03
C GLU A 103 -20.33 -3.65 -46.68
N ASN A 104 -21.53 -3.79 -46.12
CA ASN A 104 -22.74 -3.13 -46.59
C ASN A 104 -23.04 -1.82 -45.83
N GLY A 105 -22.11 -1.36 -44.99
CA GLY A 105 -22.29 -0.14 -44.19
C GLY A 105 -23.19 -0.33 -42.96
N SER A 106 -23.62 -1.55 -42.64
CA SER A 106 -24.47 -1.80 -41.48
C SER A 106 -23.65 -1.92 -40.21
N GLU A 107 -24.10 -1.23 -39.17
CA GLU A 107 -23.37 -1.10 -37.92
C GLU A 107 -23.83 -2.17 -36.93
N LYS A 108 -22.88 -2.91 -36.36
CA LYS A 108 -23.13 -3.93 -35.34
C LYS A 108 -22.23 -3.71 -34.14
N TYR A 109 -22.75 -4.06 -32.97
CA TYR A 109 -21.95 -4.09 -31.75
C TYR A 109 -21.32 -5.47 -31.60
N VAL A 110 -20.01 -5.50 -31.53
CA VAL A 110 -19.22 -6.71 -31.27
C VAL A 110 -18.65 -6.60 -29.87
N ARG A 111 -18.67 -7.71 -29.13
CA ARG A 111 -18.12 -7.79 -27.78
C ARG A 111 -16.63 -8.11 -27.86
N TYR A 112 -15.82 -7.39 -27.09
CA TYR A 112 -14.42 -7.72 -26.92
C TYR A 112 -14.25 -9.05 -26.17
N THR A 113 -13.29 -9.87 -26.60
CA THR A 113 -12.81 -11.02 -25.81
C THR A 113 -12.00 -10.54 -24.60
N GLU A 114 -11.77 -11.42 -23.63
CA GLU A 114 -10.90 -11.07 -22.49
C GLU A 114 -9.47 -10.71 -22.92
N GLU A 115 -8.94 -11.39 -23.94
CA GLU A 115 -7.61 -11.09 -24.50
C GLU A 115 -7.58 -9.72 -25.19
N GLU A 116 -8.63 -9.39 -25.95
CA GLU A 116 -8.77 -8.07 -26.56
C GLU A 116 -8.89 -6.97 -25.49
N LEU A 117 -9.65 -7.20 -24.42
CA LEU A 117 -9.74 -6.26 -23.30
C LEU A 117 -8.39 -6.03 -22.62
N LYS A 118 -7.61 -7.10 -22.38
CA LYS A 118 -6.26 -7.00 -21.81
C LYS A 118 -5.31 -6.26 -22.75
N SER A 119 -5.32 -6.60 -24.04
CA SER A 119 -4.47 -5.96 -25.05
C SER A 119 -4.80 -4.46 -25.17
N ASN A 120 -6.09 -4.12 -25.20
CA ASN A 120 -6.57 -2.74 -25.29
C ASN A 120 -6.14 -1.89 -24.09
N PHE A 121 -5.96 -2.48 -22.90
CA PHE A 121 -5.50 -1.76 -21.71
C PHE A 121 -4.08 -1.21 -21.89
N PHE A 122 -3.20 -1.94 -22.59
CA PHE A 122 -1.82 -1.54 -22.85
C PHE A 122 -1.62 -0.92 -24.24
N ASN A 123 -2.71 -0.72 -25.00
CA ASN A 123 -2.65 -0.15 -26.34
C ASN A 123 -2.81 1.37 -26.28
N LEU A 124 -1.75 2.11 -26.61
CA LEU A 124 -1.76 3.57 -26.56
C LEU A 124 -2.81 4.20 -27.50
N HIS A 125 -2.97 3.68 -28.72
CA HIS A 125 -3.97 4.18 -29.66
C HIS A 125 -5.40 4.01 -29.11
N HIS A 126 -5.69 2.87 -28.48
CA HIS A 126 -6.95 2.66 -27.79
C HIS A 126 -7.13 3.64 -26.62
N LEU A 127 -6.08 3.82 -25.81
CA LEU A 127 -6.09 4.70 -24.64
C LEU A 127 -6.39 6.15 -24.99
N ILE A 128 -5.82 6.68 -26.08
CA ILE A 128 -5.99 8.07 -26.53
C ILE A 128 -7.23 8.31 -27.40
N THR A 129 -7.87 7.24 -27.87
CA THR A 129 -9.06 7.33 -28.74
C THR A 129 -10.36 7.11 -27.97
N GLN A 130 -10.32 6.41 -26.83
CA GLN A 130 -11.48 6.29 -25.95
C GLN A 130 -11.81 7.63 -25.27
N ASP A 131 -13.10 7.89 -25.10
CA ASP A 131 -13.66 9.09 -24.44
C ASP A 131 -14.17 8.80 -23.03
N THR A 132 -13.86 7.62 -22.50
CA THR A 132 -14.45 7.04 -21.29
C THR A 132 -13.67 7.35 -20.02
N ASN A 133 -12.37 7.63 -20.12
CA ASN A 133 -11.48 7.82 -18.98
C ASN A 133 -10.58 9.05 -19.16
N ASP A 134 -10.32 9.75 -18.07
CA ASP A 134 -9.34 10.83 -18.06
C ASP A 134 -7.93 10.27 -18.27
N ILE A 135 -7.21 10.83 -19.24
CA ILE A 135 -5.84 10.45 -19.54
C ILE A 135 -4.91 11.43 -18.83
N PHE A 136 -4.03 10.90 -18.01
CA PHE A 136 -3.07 11.69 -17.27
C PHE A 136 -1.70 11.66 -17.95
N TYR A 137 -1.01 12.80 -17.93
CA TYR A 137 0.41 12.88 -18.21
C TYR A 137 1.09 13.59 -17.04
N LYS A 138 1.88 12.83 -16.26
CA LYS A 138 2.30 13.25 -14.90
C LYS A 138 1.04 13.49 -14.04
N ASP A 139 1.04 14.50 -13.18
CA ASP A 139 -0.04 14.76 -12.23
C ASP A 139 -1.19 15.63 -12.80
N ARG A 140 -1.35 15.68 -14.13
CA ARG A 140 -2.40 16.48 -14.78
C ARG A 140 -3.20 15.68 -15.81
N VAL A 141 -4.49 15.98 -15.89
CA VAL A 141 -5.38 15.50 -16.95
C VAL A 141 -5.05 16.22 -18.26
N LEU A 142 -4.92 15.45 -19.34
CA LEU A 142 -4.76 15.99 -20.69
C LEU A 142 -6.09 16.49 -21.24
N THR A 143 -6.07 17.68 -21.83
CA THR A 143 -7.22 18.21 -22.55
C THR A 143 -7.42 17.49 -23.89
N ARG A 144 -8.63 17.56 -24.47
CA ARG A 144 -8.90 17.03 -25.80
C ARG A 144 -7.92 17.56 -26.86
N ILE A 145 -7.59 18.86 -26.81
CA ILE A 145 -6.65 19.50 -27.74
C ILE A 145 -5.24 18.91 -27.58
N GLU A 146 -4.80 18.64 -26.35
CA GLU A 146 -3.50 18.02 -26.10
C GLU A 146 -3.47 16.56 -26.56
N ILE A 147 -4.55 15.81 -26.35
CA ILE A 147 -4.68 14.44 -26.85
C ILE A 147 -4.58 14.42 -28.38
N GLU A 148 -5.27 15.32 -29.09
CA GLU A 148 -5.15 15.41 -30.55
C GLU A 148 -3.73 15.77 -31.00
N LYS A 149 -3.04 16.68 -30.29
CA LYS A 149 -1.62 16.97 -30.57
C LYS A 149 -0.74 15.73 -30.40
N VAL A 150 -0.98 14.93 -29.38
CA VAL A 150 -0.25 13.66 -29.16
C VAL A 150 -0.55 12.68 -30.29
N LYS A 151 -1.80 12.54 -30.73
CA LYS A 151 -2.16 11.69 -31.88
C LYS A 151 -1.41 12.09 -33.14
N THR A 152 -1.49 13.36 -33.52
CA THR A 152 -0.78 13.87 -34.72
C THR A 152 0.73 13.68 -34.60
N MET A 153 1.31 13.90 -33.41
CA MET A 153 2.74 13.68 -33.21
C MET A 153 3.10 12.19 -33.39
N LEU A 154 2.29 11.27 -32.86
CA LEU A 154 2.54 9.83 -33.00
C LEU A 154 2.40 9.37 -34.46
N GLU A 155 1.38 9.83 -35.18
CA GLU A 155 1.20 9.57 -36.61
C GLU A 155 2.45 10.01 -37.39
N LEU A 156 2.89 11.25 -37.21
CA LEU A 156 4.09 11.78 -37.88
C LEU A 156 5.40 11.04 -37.54
N LEU A 157 5.49 10.42 -36.36
CA LEU A 157 6.71 9.75 -35.89
C LEU A 157 6.74 8.26 -36.21
N LEU A 158 5.56 7.64 -36.41
CA LEU A 158 5.41 6.20 -36.56
C LEU A 158 4.92 5.80 -37.96
N ASP A 159 4.43 6.75 -38.77
CA ASP A 159 4.20 6.54 -40.19
C ASP A 159 5.55 6.56 -40.92
N ASP A 160 6.02 5.39 -41.38
CA ASP A 160 7.11 5.22 -42.35
C ASP A 160 6.66 5.56 -43.78
#